data_AF-C3YAP8-F1
#
_entry.id   AF-C3YAP8-F1
#
_cell.length_a   1.000
_cell.length_b   1.000
_cell.length_c   1.000
_cell.angle_alpha   90.00
_cell.angle_beta   90.00
_cell.angle_gamma   90.00
#
_symmetry.space_group_name_H-M   'P 1'
#
loop_
_entity.id
_entity.type
_entity.pdbx_description
1 polymer ?
#
loop_
_entity_poly.entity_id
_entity_poly.type
_entity_poly.pdbx_seq_one_letter_code
_entity_poly.pdbx_strand_id
1 'polypeptide(L)'
;MASPAVGVLCAVLLFACQCDAARPYHQFEAVRTGPTHCYHNGVQYGHYETIPGYSDDPCDHCYCDVSGLGAITCGPAGPGCDPAPCFDAVHVPNQCCPICPNGHNCQDVLSGQIIPVGQTVESEAVSSDEAGCMQDGVAYPVGALVPNNDPCKDGCYCHSSGDILCMWAKSHRSCASFLTHPPCVDAVQVHDPTQCCPVMTCPNGPNCRVHPSGQIIPVGVQVEVDGRQCYCSPESAGFQVMCPTSPPTTTTTTTTTTPMTPARPTTSTTT
;
A
#
# COMPACT_ATOMS: atom_id res chain seq x y z
N MET A 1 -55.48 -56.82 51.61
CA MET A 1 -56.00 -55.55 51.07
C MET A 1 -56.19 -55.75 49.57
N ALA A 2 -57.36 -55.37 49.07
CA ALA A 2 -57.99 -55.91 47.87
C ALA A 2 -57.41 -55.37 46.54
N SER A 3 -57.39 -56.23 45.54
CA SER A 3 -57.60 -55.90 44.10
C SER A 3 -59.13 -55.66 43.88
N PRO A 4 -59.70 -55.16 42.75
CA PRO A 4 -59.19 -55.14 41.37
C PRO A 4 -59.73 -53.98 40.46
N ALA A 5 -59.60 -54.19 39.13
CA ALA A 5 -60.46 -53.74 38.01
C ALA A 5 -60.14 -52.36 37.37
N VAL A 6 -59.68 -52.25 36.12
CA VAL A 6 -60.28 -52.64 34.80
C VAL A 6 -61.39 -51.68 34.34
N GLY A 7 -61.21 -51.11 33.14
CA GLY A 7 -62.26 -50.42 32.35
C GLY A 7 -61.69 -49.22 31.57
N VAL A 8 -61.07 -49.37 30.39
CA VAL A 8 -61.67 -49.56 29.05
C VAL A 8 -62.35 -48.29 28.48
N LEU A 9 -61.71 -47.78 27.40
CA LEU A 9 -62.24 -47.13 26.19
C LEU A 9 -63.46 -46.18 26.26
N CYS A 10 -63.23 -44.94 25.77
CA CYS A 10 -63.96 -44.33 24.64
C CYS A 10 -63.24 -43.02 24.28
N ALA A 11 -62.50 -42.93 23.16
CA ALA A 11 -63.02 -42.71 21.81
C ALA A 11 -63.77 -41.37 21.66
N VAL A 12 -63.08 -40.44 20.98
CA VAL A 12 -63.61 -39.41 20.08
C VAL A 12 -64.55 -38.38 20.70
N LEU A 13 -64.07 -37.14 20.81
CA LEU A 13 -64.79 -35.97 20.30
C LEU A 13 -63.79 -34.82 20.07
N LEU A 14 -63.35 -34.72 18.82
CA LEU A 14 -62.99 -33.46 18.17
C LEU A 14 -64.04 -32.42 18.52
N PHE A 15 -63.69 -31.26 19.07
CA PHE A 15 -64.31 -29.99 18.70
C PHE A 15 -63.42 -28.81 19.10
N ALA A 16 -62.88 -28.20 18.05
CA ALA A 16 -62.52 -26.80 17.88
C ALA A 16 -62.56 -25.88 19.12
N CYS A 17 -61.41 -25.27 19.40
CA CYS A 17 -61.38 -23.81 19.56
C CYS A 17 -60.17 -23.26 18.80
N GLN A 18 -60.45 -22.76 17.60
CA GLN A 18 -59.68 -21.68 17.00
C GLN A 18 -59.70 -20.51 17.99
N CYS A 19 -58.57 -20.25 18.62
CA CYS A 19 -58.30 -18.96 19.23
C CYS A 19 -57.00 -18.45 18.62
N ASP A 20 -57.23 -17.73 17.54
CA ASP A 20 -56.40 -16.67 16.99
C ASP A 20 -55.77 -15.85 18.13
N ALA A 21 -54.56 -16.23 18.51
CA ALA A 21 -53.66 -15.34 19.21
C ALA A 21 -52.52 -15.08 18.24
N ALA A 22 -52.77 -14.17 17.31
CA ALA A 22 -51.76 -13.34 16.69
C ALA A 22 -50.83 -12.85 17.79
N ARG A 23 -49.74 -13.57 18.04
CA ARG A 23 -48.59 -13.03 18.75
C ARG A 23 -48.05 -11.96 17.82
N PRO A 24 -48.10 -10.66 18.17
CA PRO A 24 -47.23 -9.73 17.50
C PRO A 24 -45.82 -10.26 17.74
N TYR A 25 -45.13 -10.59 16.65
CA TYR A 25 -43.68 -10.59 16.63
C TYR A 25 -43.31 -9.15 17.00
N HIS A 26 -43.16 -8.88 18.30
CA HIS A 26 -42.26 -7.83 18.73
C HIS A 26 -40.90 -8.31 18.23
N GLN A 27 -40.55 -7.87 17.01
CA GLN A 27 -39.17 -7.68 16.64
C GLN A 27 -38.59 -6.84 17.78
N PHE A 28 -37.95 -7.52 18.73
CA PHE A 28 -36.86 -6.88 19.43
C PHE A 28 -35.81 -6.66 18.34
N GLU A 29 -35.93 -5.54 17.64
CA GLU A 29 -34.73 -4.81 17.28
C GLU A 29 -34.04 -4.57 18.61
N ALA A 30 -33.16 -5.49 18.99
CA ALA A 30 -32.06 -5.15 19.86
C ALA A 30 -31.33 -4.08 19.07
N VAL A 31 -31.74 -2.82 19.28
CA VAL A 31 -30.96 -1.66 18.93
C VAL A 31 -29.65 -1.93 19.63
N ARG A 32 -28.67 -2.44 18.89
CA ARG A 32 -27.29 -2.46 19.33
C ARG A 32 -26.94 -0.99 19.43
N THR A 33 -27.26 -0.38 20.56
CA THR A 33 -26.59 0.82 21.01
C THR A 33 -25.15 0.37 21.25
N GLY A 34 -24.38 0.34 20.17
CA GLY A 34 -22.94 0.24 20.28
C GLY A 34 -22.48 1.32 21.26
N PRO A 35 -21.51 1.01 22.11
CA PRO A 35 -20.96 2.01 23.02
C PRO A 35 -20.56 3.24 22.21
N THR A 36 -21.08 4.42 22.57
CA THR A 36 -20.82 5.68 21.86
C THR A 36 -19.59 6.41 22.39
N HIS A 37 -18.89 5.80 23.35
CA HIS A 37 -17.81 6.39 24.11
C HIS A 37 -16.96 5.32 24.80
N CYS A 38 -15.73 5.70 25.14
CA CYS A 38 -14.83 4.92 25.98
C CYS A 38 -14.78 5.54 27.37
N TYR A 39 -14.43 4.73 28.38
CA TYR A 39 -14.19 5.22 29.72
C TYR A 39 -12.75 4.96 30.14
N HIS A 40 -12.08 6.00 30.63
CA HIS A 40 -10.78 5.87 31.28
C HIS A 40 -10.74 6.76 32.52
N ASN A 41 -10.39 6.19 33.67
CA ASN A 41 -10.35 6.86 34.97
C ASN A 41 -11.63 7.64 35.32
N GLY A 42 -12.79 7.09 34.94
CA GLY A 42 -14.10 7.72 35.19
C GLY A 42 -14.44 8.88 34.25
N VAL A 43 -13.58 9.21 33.28
CA VAL A 43 -13.82 10.22 32.24
C VAL A 43 -14.33 9.53 30.97
N GLN A 44 -15.32 10.14 30.33
CA GLN A 44 -15.92 9.67 29.09
C GLN A 44 -15.23 10.34 27.89
N TYR A 45 -14.77 9.54 26.92
CA TYR A 45 -14.09 10.00 25.71
C TYR A 45 -14.93 9.65 24.47
N GLY A 46 -15.08 10.62 23.56
CA GLY A 46 -15.75 10.45 22.28
C GLY A 46 -14.88 9.72 21.25
N HIS A 47 -15.47 9.35 20.11
CA HIS A 47 -14.72 8.67 19.05
C HIS A 47 -13.51 9.49 18.57
N TYR A 48 -12.36 8.83 18.46
CA TYR A 48 -11.04 9.39 18.11
C TYR A 48 -10.49 10.44 19.08
N GLU A 49 -11.13 10.64 20.23
CA GLU A 49 -10.57 11.50 21.26
C GLU A 49 -9.35 10.84 21.91
N THR A 50 -8.26 11.59 21.99
CA THR A 50 -7.00 11.14 22.62
C THR A 50 -7.22 10.97 24.12
N ILE A 51 -6.71 9.87 24.66
CA ILE A 51 -6.84 9.53 26.08
C ILE A 51 -5.48 9.77 26.77
N PRO A 52 -5.32 10.88 27.50
CA PRO A 52 -4.05 11.24 28.12
C PRO A 52 -3.69 10.26 29.24
N GLY A 53 -2.42 9.85 29.30
CA GLY A 53 -1.89 9.00 30.37
C GLY A 53 -2.38 7.55 30.33
N TYR A 54 -2.96 7.10 29.22
CA TYR A 54 -3.36 5.70 29.06
C TYR A 54 -2.15 4.76 28.88
N SER A 55 -1.08 5.25 28.23
CA SER A 55 0.19 4.55 28.09
C SER A 55 1.30 5.35 28.75
N ASP A 56 2.24 4.64 29.37
CA ASP A 56 3.49 5.19 29.89
C ASP A 56 4.57 5.32 28.79
N ASP A 57 4.33 4.72 27.62
CA ASP A 57 5.20 4.84 26.47
C ASP A 57 4.96 6.19 25.77
N PRO A 58 5.95 7.09 25.71
CA PRO A 58 5.80 8.37 25.02
C PRO A 58 5.58 8.22 23.50
N CYS A 59 5.81 7.03 22.94
CA CYS A 59 5.52 6.71 21.55
C CYS A 59 4.09 6.27 21.29
N ASP A 60 3.32 5.96 22.32
CA ASP A 60 1.93 5.55 22.14
C ASP A 60 1.00 6.76 22.05
N HIS A 61 0.15 6.76 21.03
CA HIS A 61 -1.01 7.61 20.95
C HIS A 61 -2.27 6.76 21.09
N CYS A 62 -2.91 6.86 22.25
CA CYS A 62 -4.13 6.14 22.58
C CYS A 62 -5.35 7.01 22.30
N TYR A 63 -6.34 6.45 21.62
CA TYR A 63 -7.60 7.11 21.32
C TYR A 63 -8.78 6.17 21.49
N CYS A 64 -9.96 6.75 21.67
CA CYS A 64 -11.19 5.98 21.80
C CYS A 64 -11.72 5.51 20.42
N ASP A 65 -11.81 4.20 20.23
CA ASP A 65 -12.43 3.60 19.05
C ASP A 65 -13.81 3.01 19.37
N VAL A 66 -14.85 3.75 18.96
CA VAL A 66 -16.25 3.35 19.12
C VAL A 66 -16.81 2.67 17.87
N SER A 67 -16.01 2.50 16.81
CA SER A 67 -16.41 1.74 15.62
C SER A 67 -16.57 0.23 15.92
N GLY A 68 -16.06 -0.23 17.07
CA GLY A 68 -16.23 -1.58 17.61
C GLY A 68 -17.00 -1.65 18.94
N LEU A 69 -16.45 -2.36 19.92
CA LEU A 69 -17.02 -2.52 21.28
C LEU A 69 -16.68 -1.35 22.23
N GLY A 70 -16.32 -0.17 21.72
CA GLY A 70 -15.95 0.98 22.56
C GLY A 70 -14.65 0.72 23.29
N ALA A 71 -13.59 0.41 22.54
CA ALA A 71 -12.30 0.04 23.07
C ALA A 71 -11.31 1.22 22.96
N ILE A 72 -10.34 1.23 23.86
CA ILE A 72 -9.21 2.16 23.78
C ILE A 72 -8.16 1.51 22.90
N THR A 73 -7.83 2.17 21.80
CA THR A 73 -6.86 1.71 20.81
C THR A 73 -5.62 2.57 20.94
N CYS A 74 -4.47 1.91 21.15
CA CYS A 74 -3.17 2.56 21.13
C CYS A 74 -2.41 2.12 19.89
N GLY A 75 -1.67 3.06 19.32
CA GLY A 75 -0.72 2.81 18.26
C GLY A 75 0.36 3.89 18.26
N PRO A 76 1.41 3.74 17.45
CA PRO A 76 2.47 4.73 17.38
C PRO A 76 1.91 6.13 17.06
N ALA A 77 2.37 7.12 17.83
CA ALA A 77 2.00 8.51 17.72
C ALA A 77 2.56 9.14 16.44
N GLY A 78 1.90 8.93 15.31
CA GLY A 78 2.25 9.56 14.03
C GLY A 78 3.24 8.76 13.19
N PRO A 79 3.87 9.37 12.17
CA PRO A 79 4.92 8.70 11.41
C PRO A 79 5.99 8.31 12.43
N GLY A 80 6.30 7.01 12.52
CA GLY A 80 7.34 6.52 13.42
C GLY A 80 8.61 7.34 13.25
N CYS A 81 9.46 7.37 14.29
CA CYS A 81 10.64 8.22 14.29
C CYS A 81 11.41 8.10 12.96
N ASP A 82 11.38 9.17 12.17
CA ASP A 82 12.25 9.26 10.99
C ASP A 82 13.69 9.13 11.50
N PRO A 83 14.54 8.29 10.88
CA PRO A 83 15.90 8.11 11.33
C PRO A 83 16.55 9.48 11.52
N ALA A 84 16.95 9.77 12.77
CA ALA A 84 17.58 11.03 13.11
C ALA A 84 18.80 11.20 12.19
N PRO A 85 18.87 12.26 11.38
CA PRO A 85 19.85 12.38 10.31
C PRO A 85 21.20 12.91 10.84
N CYS A 86 21.64 12.31 11.95
CA CYS A 86 22.85 12.61 12.67
C CYS A 86 23.44 11.32 13.23
N PHE A 87 24.75 11.30 13.38
CA PHE A 87 25.47 10.14 13.92
C PHE A 87 25.37 10.06 15.45
N ASP A 88 25.20 11.20 16.13
CA ASP A 88 25.21 11.35 17.59
C ASP A 88 23.81 11.43 18.21
N ALA A 89 22.83 10.78 17.60
CA ALA A 89 21.45 10.79 18.09
C ALA A 89 21.37 10.24 19.53
N VAL A 90 20.69 10.96 20.43
CA VAL A 90 20.51 10.55 21.82
C VAL A 90 19.03 10.43 22.16
N HIS A 91 18.69 9.40 22.93
CA HIS A 91 17.34 9.22 23.44
C HIS A 91 17.16 9.98 24.75
N VAL A 92 16.14 10.84 24.81
CA VAL A 92 15.83 11.64 25.99
C VAL A 92 14.68 10.98 26.75
N PRO A 93 14.75 10.88 28.09
CA PRO A 93 13.63 10.35 28.87
C PRO A 93 12.32 11.08 28.55
N ASN A 94 11.23 10.32 28.46
CA ASN A 94 9.87 10.79 28.15
C ASN A 94 9.70 11.42 26.75
N GLN A 95 10.64 11.19 25.82
CA GLN A 95 10.46 11.53 24.41
C GLN A 95 10.42 10.25 23.59
N CYS A 96 9.48 10.17 22.64
CA CYS A 96 9.39 9.01 21.77
C CYS A 96 10.63 8.87 20.87
N CYS A 97 11.07 9.98 20.26
CA CYS A 97 12.12 9.95 19.26
C CYS A 97 13.45 10.47 19.79
N PRO A 98 14.57 9.89 19.33
CA PRO A 98 15.89 10.43 19.63
C PRO A 98 16.07 11.82 19.00
N ILE A 99 16.90 12.64 19.63
CA ILE A 99 17.24 13.99 19.16
C ILE A 99 18.70 14.05 18.70
N CYS A 100 18.99 14.99 17.81
CA CYS A 100 20.36 15.32 17.38
C CYS A 100 20.88 16.51 18.20
N PRO A 101 21.72 16.29 19.23
CA PRO A 101 22.19 17.38 20.08
C PRO A 101 23.02 18.41 19.30
N ASN A 102 23.74 17.97 18.26
CA ASN A 102 24.54 18.83 17.38
C ASN A 102 23.90 19.07 16.00
N GLY A 103 22.59 18.80 15.85
CA GLY A 103 21.91 18.87 14.56
C GLY A 103 22.41 17.82 13.56
N HIS A 104 22.18 18.03 12.27
CA HIS A 104 22.68 17.14 11.21
C HIS A 104 24.22 17.05 11.25
N ASN A 105 24.75 15.84 11.27
CA ASN A 105 26.20 15.60 11.30
C ASN A 105 26.57 14.22 10.74
N CYS A 106 27.86 14.05 10.48
CA CYS A 106 28.49 12.77 10.19
C CYS A 106 29.66 12.52 11.17
N GLN A 107 30.15 11.29 11.23
CA GLN A 107 31.36 10.96 11.99
C GLN A 107 32.52 10.72 11.03
N ASP A 108 33.67 11.33 11.30
CA ASP A 108 34.92 11.00 10.63
C ASP A 108 35.35 9.58 11.00
N VAL A 109 35.56 8.73 9.99
CA VAL A 109 35.82 7.30 10.19
C VAL A 109 37.18 7.04 10.85
N LEU A 110 38.15 7.95 10.68
CA LEU A 110 39.51 7.78 11.18
C LEU A 110 39.68 8.29 12.61
N SER A 111 39.19 9.49 12.89
CA SER A 111 39.31 10.16 14.18
C SER A 111 38.13 9.90 15.13
N GLY A 112 36.99 9.43 14.61
CA GLY A 112 35.74 9.30 15.37
C GLY A 112 35.09 10.65 15.71
N GLN A 113 35.56 11.75 15.14
CA GLN A 113 35.05 13.09 15.41
C GLN A 113 33.69 13.32 14.75
N ILE A 114 32.75 13.95 15.49
CA ILE A 114 31.47 14.41 14.93
C ILE A 114 31.69 15.71 14.16
N ILE A 115 31.27 15.73 12.89
CA ILE A 115 31.38 16.86 11.97
C ILE A 115 29.98 17.39 11.66
N PRO A 116 29.61 18.57 12.16
CA PRO A 116 28.38 19.25 11.79
C PRO A 116 28.30 19.55 10.30
N VAL A 117 27.10 19.50 9.73
CA VAL A 117 26.87 19.90 8.34
C VAL A 117 27.37 21.33 8.10
N GLY A 118 28.13 21.52 7.03
CA GLY A 118 28.70 22.81 6.63
C GLY A 118 30.09 23.10 7.19
N GLN A 119 30.66 22.22 8.02
CA GLN A 119 32.07 22.29 8.41
C GLN A 119 32.94 21.41 7.50
N THR A 120 34.10 21.95 7.14
CA THR A 120 35.18 21.21 6.47
C THR A 120 36.28 20.95 7.48
N VAL A 121 36.62 19.69 7.70
CA VAL A 121 37.81 19.30 8.45
C VAL A 121 38.95 19.06 7.45
N GLU A 122 40.11 19.65 7.71
CA GLU A 122 41.34 19.30 6.99
C GLU A 122 41.78 17.93 7.52
N SER A 123 41.50 16.89 6.74
CA SER A 123 42.09 15.58 6.98
C SER A 123 43.59 15.68 6.70
N GLU A 124 44.42 15.34 7.69
CA GLU A 124 45.83 15.10 7.45
C GLU A 124 45.91 14.02 6.37
N ALA A 125 46.38 14.40 5.18
CA ALA A 125 46.50 13.49 4.05
C ALA A 125 47.34 12.30 4.51
N VAL A 126 46.71 11.12 4.56
CA VAL A 126 47.41 9.87 4.84
C VAL A 126 48.49 9.74 3.78
N SER A 127 49.75 9.73 4.25
CA SER A 127 50.94 9.53 3.44
C SER A 127 50.72 8.36 2.49
N SER A 128 50.92 8.64 1.21
CA SER A 128 50.60 7.82 0.04
C SER A 128 51.47 6.56 -0.14
N ASP A 129 51.75 5.83 0.93
CA ASP A 129 52.48 4.55 0.89
C ASP A 129 51.62 3.35 1.33
N GLU A 130 50.36 3.57 1.72
CA GLU A 130 49.42 2.48 1.97
C GLU A 130 48.77 2.00 0.66
N ALA A 131 48.72 0.67 0.50
CA ALA A 131 48.24 -0.02 -0.70
C ALA A 131 46.89 0.54 -1.17
N GLY A 132 46.92 1.30 -2.27
CA GLY A 132 45.73 1.77 -2.95
C GLY A 132 45.03 0.65 -3.73
N CYS A 133 43.84 0.95 -4.23
CA CYS A 133 43.08 0.03 -5.06
C CYS A 133 43.42 0.26 -6.53
N MET A 134 43.26 -0.77 -7.37
CA MET A 134 43.41 -0.65 -8.82
C MET A 134 42.14 -1.11 -9.53
N GLN A 135 41.57 -0.24 -10.38
CA GLN A 135 40.46 -0.59 -11.27
C GLN A 135 40.77 -0.12 -12.68
N ASP A 136 40.67 -1.04 -13.65
CA ASP A 136 40.88 -0.76 -15.07
C ASP A 136 42.23 -0.06 -15.35
N GLY A 137 43.26 -0.38 -14.56
CA GLY A 137 44.60 0.21 -14.67
C GLY A 137 44.77 1.58 -14.01
N VAL A 138 43.73 2.12 -13.38
CA VAL A 138 43.77 3.39 -12.61
C VAL A 138 43.94 3.07 -11.13
N ALA A 139 44.89 3.74 -10.48
CA ALA A 139 45.12 3.63 -9.05
C ALA A 139 44.27 4.65 -8.28
N TYR A 140 43.65 4.19 -7.20
CA TYR A 140 42.81 4.99 -6.31
C TYR A 140 43.41 4.98 -4.90
N PRO A 141 43.57 6.14 -4.25
CA PRO A 141 43.99 6.18 -2.86
C PRO A 141 42.88 5.63 -1.97
N VAL A 142 43.25 5.12 -0.79
CA VAL A 142 42.29 4.65 0.22
C VAL A 142 41.28 5.76 0.53
N GLY A 143 40.00 5.40 0.56
CA GLY A 143 38.88 6.31 0.76
C GLY A 143 38.37 7.01 -0.50
N ALA A 144 39.07 6.93 -1.64
CA ALA A 144 38.60 7.55 -2.87
C ALA A 144 37.35 6.83 -3.43
N LEU A 145 36.43 7.62 -3.97
CA LEU A 145 35.32 7.12 -4.77
C LEU A 145 35.85 6.55 -6.08
N VAL A 146 35.39 5.34 -6.41
CA VAL A 146 35.77 4.64 -7.62
C VAL A 146 34.59 4.64 -8.60
N PRO A 147 34.77 5.15 -9.83
CA PRO A 147 33.73 5.13 -10.84
C PRO A 147 33.21 3.72 -11.12
N ASN A 148 31.91 3.58 -11.21
CA ASN A 148 31.25 2.32 -11.53
C ASN A 148 30.06 2.58 -12.46
N ASN A 149 29.96 1.77 -13.52
CA ASN A 149 28.90 1.87 -14.54
C ASN A 149 27.75 0.89 -14.29
N ASP A 150 27.80 0.09 -13.23
CA ASP A 150 26.74 -0.85 -12.87
C ASP A 150 25.60 -0.11 -12.16
N PRO A 151 24.39 -0.02 -12.75
CA PRO A 151 23.26 0.70 -12.17
C PRO A 151 22.73 0.06 -10.88
N CYS A 152 23.16 -1.15 -10.53
CA CYS A 152 22.80 -1.81 -9.28
C CYS A 152 23.65 -1.39 -8.08
N LYS A 153 24.73 -0.64 -8.30
CA LYS A 153 25.59 -0.17 -7.21
C LYS A 153 25.40 1.32 -7.00
N ASP A 154 25.23 1.71 -5.75
CA ASP A 154 24.99 3.10 -5.32
C ASP A 154 26.29 3.91 -5.20
N GLY A 155 27.43 3.21 -5.22
CA GLY A 155 28.75 3.79 -5.13
C GLY A 155 29.79 2.74 -4.81
N CYS A 156 31.02 2.99 -5.22
CA CYS A 156 32.18 2.18 -4.88
C CYS A 156 33.26 3.08 -4.28
N TYR A 157 34.03 2.54 -3.34
CA TYR A 157 35.16 3.24 -2.75
C TYR A 157 36.33 2.30 -2.53
N CYS A 158 37.54 2.86 -2.51
CA CYS A 158 38.75 2.12 -2.21
C CYS A 158 38.86 1.91 -0.69
N HIS A 159 38.87 0.65 -0.25
CA HIS A 159 39.02 0.30 1.15
C HIS A 159 40.50 0.18 1.55
N SER A 160 40.80 0.34 2.85
CA SER A 160 42.17 0.25 3.38
C SER A 160 42.81 -1.13 3.24
N SER A 161 42.03 -2.16 2.89
CA SER A 161 42.55 -3.49 2.53
C SER A 161 43.14 -3.57 1.13
N GLY A 162 42.99 -2.53 0.31
CA GLY A 162 43.35 -2.54 -1.11
C GLY A 162 42.23 -3.06 -2.03
N ASP A 163 41.08 -3.43 -1.47
CA ASP A 163 39.91 -3.88 -2.22
C ASP A 163 38.94 -2.74 -2.53
N ILE A 164 38.22 -2.86 -3.64
CA ILE A 164 37.15 -1.94 -4.00
C ILE A 164 35.85 -2.49 -3.43
N LEU A 165 35.28 -1.76 -2.47
CA LEU A 165 34.01 -2.09 -1.86
C LEU A 165 32.90 -1.26 -2.51
N CYS A 166 31.81 -1.92 -2.89
CA CYS A 166 30.66 -1.28 -3.50
C CYS A 166 29.41 -1.49 -2.67
N MET A 167 28.64 -0.43 -2.49
CA MET A 167 27.30 -0.49 -1.94
C MET A 167 26.31 -0.89 -3.03
N TRP A 168 25.46 -1.86 -2.76
CA TRP A 168 24.41 -2.29 -3.68
C TRP A 168 23.13 -1.49 -3.42
N ALA A 169 22.72 -0.68 -4.39
CA ALA A 169 21.46 0.07 -4.31
C ALA A 169 20.27 -0.89 -4.31
N LYS A 170 20.32 -1.91 -5.18
CA LYS A 170 19.29 -2.96 -5.29
C LYS A 170 19.96 -4.28 -5.64
N SER A 171 19.48 -5.36 -5.03
CA SER A 171 19.84 -6.72 -5.44
C SER A 171 18.76 -7.30 -6.35
N HIS A 172 19.09 -8.33 -7.12
CA HIS A 172 18.11 -9.08 -7.91
C HIS A 172 16.92 -9.58 -7.06
N ARG A 173 17.14 -9.90 -5.77
CA ARG A 173 16.07 -10.24 -4.82
C ARG A 173 15.22 -9.03 -4.45
N SER A 174 15.83 -7.87 -4.25
CA SER A 174 15.14 -6.61 -3.95
C SER A 174 14.26 -6.18 -5.12
N CYS A 175 14.68 -6.46 -6.37
CA CYS A 175 13.90 -6.11 -7.55
C CYS A 175 12.54 -6.82 -7.58
N ALA A 176 12.43 -8.07 -7.11
CA ALA A 176 11.19 -8.82 -7.10
C ALA A 176 10.08 -8.18 -6.25
N SER A 177 10.46 -7.50 -5.14
CA SER A 177 9.51 -6.82 -4.26
C SER A 177 8.91 -5.54 -4.84
N PHE A 178 9.57 -4.94 -5.83
CA PHE A 178 9.14 -3.68 -6.47
C PHE A 178 8.54 -3.89 -7.87
N LEU A 179 8.40 -5.12 -8.34
CA LEU A 179 7.71 -5.40 -9.60
C LEU A 179 6.22 -5.06 -9.43
N THR A 180 5.89 -3.82 -9.76
CA THR A 180 4.52 -3.40 -9.99
C THR A 180 4.04 -4.22 -11.17
N HIS A 181 3.14 -5.17 -10.92
CA HIS A 181 2.61 -6.02 -11.97
C HIS A 181 1.71 -5.14 -12.85
N PRO A 182 2.08 -4.90 -14.12
CA PRO A 182 1.26 -4.07 -14.98
C PRO A 182 -0.08 -4.78 -15.23
N PRO A 183 -1.14 -4.04 -15.59
CA PRO A 183 -2.50 -4.58 -15.71
C PRO A 183 -2.71 -5.44 -16.96
N CYS A 184 -1.90 -6.49 -17.15
CA CYS A 184 -2.02 -7.44 -18.22
C CYS A 184 -1.59 -8.84 -17.77
N VAL A 185 -2.09 -9.84 -18.48
CA VAL A 185 -1.80 -11.26 -18.22
C VAL A 185 -0.65 -11.79 -19.07
N ASP A 186 -0.13 -10.97 -20.00
CA ASP A 186 0.98 -11.27 -20.91
C ASP A 186 2.21 -10.39 -20.64
N ALA A 187 2.34 -9.89 -19.41
CA ALA A 187 3.46 -9.05 -19.01
C ALA A 187 4.79 -9.76 -19.24
N VAL A 188 5.73 -9.09 -19.90
CA VAL A 188 7.08 -9.59 -20.15
C VAL A 188 8.10 -8.77 -19.39
N GLN A 189 9.15 -9.45 -18.94
CA GLN A 189 10.27 -8.83 -18.28
C GLN A 189 11.25 -8.27 -19.32
N VAL A 190 11.45 -6.95 -19.28
CA VAL A 190 12.41 -6.26 -20.15
C VAL A 190 13.60 -5.82 -19.32
N HIS A 191 14.79 -6.18 -19.78
CA HIS A 191 16.05 -5.75 -19.17
C HIS A 191 16.57 -4.52 -19.90
N ASP A 192 16.69 -3.42 -19.18
CA ASP A 192 17.34 -2.20 -19.63
C ASP A 192 18.74 -2.14 -18.98
N PRO A 193 19.84 -2.11 -19.75
CA PRO A 193 21.20 -2.09 -19.20
C PRO A 193 21.50 -0.83 -18.37
N THR A 194 20.67 0.21 -18.48
CA THR A 194 20.78 1.44 -17.68
C THR A 194 20.03 1.36 -16.35
N GLN A 195 19.25 0.30 -16.14
CA GLN A 195 18.44 0.11 -14.93
C GLN A 195 18.91 -1.13 -14.19
N CYS A 196 18.98 -1.05 -12.86
CA CYS A 196 19.32 -2.22 -12.06
C CYS A 196 18.23 -3.29 -12.12
N CYS A 197 16.97 -2.87 -11.98
CA CYS A 197 15.86 -3.79 -11.93
C CYS A 197 15.20 -3.90 -13.29
N PRO A 198 14.85 -5.12 -13.71
CA PRO A 198 14.06 -5.29 -14.91
C PRO A 198 12.66 -4.72 -14.72
N VAL A 199 12.06 -4.24 -15.80
CA VAL A 199 10.72 -3.67 -15.81
C VAL A 199 9.75 -4.65 -16.46
N MET A 200 8.58 -4.81 -15.86
CA MET A 200 7.49 -5.57 -16.47
C MET A 200 6.72 -4.66 -17.42
N THR A 201 6.61 -5.06 -18.70
CA THR A 201 5.85 -4.31 -19.71
C THR A 201 4.78 -5.18 -20.33
N CYS A 202 3.66 -4.58 -20.72
CA CYS A 202 2.61 -5.25 -21.48
C CYS A 202 2.85 -5.00 -22.97
N PRO A 203 3.29 -6.00 -23.76
CA PRO A 203 3.57 -5.80 -25.19
C PRO A 203 2.37 -5.24 -25.96
N ASN A 204 1.16 -5.61 -25.53
CA ASN A 204 -0.10 -5.26 -26.17
C ASN A 204 -0.97 -4.31 -25.32
N GLY A 205 -0.39 -3.66 -24.30
CA GLY A 205 -1.14 -2.87 -23.33
C GLY A 205 -2.02 -3.71 -22.39
N PRO A 206 -2.91 -3.09 -21.61
CA PRO A 206 -3.76 -3.80 -20.65
C PRO A 206 -4.66 -4.85 -21.32
N ASN A 207 -4.75 -6.04 -20.73
CA ASN A 207 -5.51 -7.16 -21.31
C ASN A 207 -5.93 -8.22 -20.30
N CYS A 208 -6.85 -9.08 -20.72
CA CYS A 208 -7.41 -10.18 -19.95
C CYS A 208 -7.13 -11.52 -20.64
N ARG A 209 -6.98 -12.61 -19.87
CA ARG A 209 -6.96 -13.98 -20.41
C ARG A 209 -8.33 -14.62 -20.23
N VAL A 210 -8.88 -15.14 -21.31
CA VAL A 210 -10.09 -15.96 -21.29
C VAL A 210 -9.74 -17.34 -20.76
N HIS A 211 -10.46 -17.80 -19.75
CA HIS A 211 -10.38 -19.19 -19.28
C HIS A 211 -11.57 -19.98 -19.85
N PRO A 212 -11.37 -21.21 -20.38
CA PRO A 212 -10.12 -21.97 -20.44
C PRO A 212 -9.31 -21.78 -21.74
N SER A 213 -9.83 -21.07 -22.75
CA SER A 213 -9.23 -21.00 -24.09
C SER A 213 -7.82 -20.40 -24.13
N GLY A 214 -7.45 -19.60 -23.12
CA GLY A 214 -6.16 -18.93 -23.03
C GLY A 214 -6.03 -17.69 -23.91
N GLN A 215 -7.07 -17.34 -24.68
CA GLN A 215 -7.10 -16.20 -25.59
C GLN A 215 -6.94 -14.88 -24.83
N ILE A 216 -6.15 -13.96 -25.39
CA ILE A 216 -5.91 -12.63 -24.81
C ILE A 216 -6.87 -11.61 -25.44
N ILE A 217 -7.54 -10.82 -24.60
CA ILE A 217 -8.44 -9.75 -25.03
C ILE A 217 -7.86 -8.40 -24.57
N PRO A 218 -7.43 -7.53 -25.49
CA PRO A 218 -7.04 -6.17 -25.16
C PRO A 218 -8.22 -5.37 -24.60
N VAL A 219 -7.95 -4.47 -23.67
CA VAL A 219 -8.98 -3.57 -23.11
C VAL A 219 -9.59 -2.70 -24.21
N GLY A 220 -10.91 -2.56 -24.19
CA GLY A 220 -11.66 -1.78 -25.19
C GLY A 220 -11.93 -2.51 -26.51
N VAL A 221 -11.47 -3.75 -26.66
CA VAL A 221 -11.73 -4.57 -27.85
C VAL A 221 -12.77 -5.65 -27.52
N GLN A 222 -13.73 -5.87 -28.44
CA GLN A 222 -14.65 -7.00 -28.40
C GLN A 222 -14.12 -8.10 -29.32
N VAL A 223 -14.11 -9.34 -28.82
CA VAL A 223 -13.73 -10.52 -29.59
C VAL A 223 -14.75 -11.64 -29.39
N GLU A 224 -14.91 -12.48 -30.40
CA GLU A 224 -15.77 -13.64 -30.31
C GLU A 224 -15.03 -14.81 -29.64
N VAL A 225 -15.62 -15.36 -28.59
CA VAL A 225 -15.13 -16.53 -27.85
C VAL A 225 -16.30 -17.50 -27.70
N ASP A 226 -16.16 -18.72 -28.22
CA ASP A 226 -17.19 -19.76 -28.15
C ASP A 226 -18.60 -19.29 -28.58
N GLY A 227 -18.67 -18.45 -29.62
CA GLY A 227 -19.91 -17.89 -30.16
C GLY A 227 -20.51 -16.74 -29.34
N ARG A 228 -19.78 -16.20 -28.36
CA ARG A 228 -20.19 -15.04 -27.55
C ARG A 228 -19.24 -13.87 -27.77
N GLN A 229 -19.76 -12.66 -27.83
CA GLN A 229 -18.94 -11.45 -27.83
C GLN A 229 -18.46 -11.18 -26.41
N CYS A 230 -17.14 -11.18 -26.22
CA CYS A 230 -16.48 -10.95 -24.95
C CYS A 230 -15.58 -9.71 -25.04
N TYR A 231 -15.41 -9.01 -23.93
CA TYR A 231 -14.48 -7.88 -23.83
C TYR A 231 -13.77 -7.87 -22.47
N CYS A 232 -12.61 -7.20 -22.42
CA CYS A 232 -11.86 -6.99 -21.19
C CYS A 232 -12.24 -5.64 -20.57
N SER A 233 -12.79 -5.66 -19.36
CA SER A 233 -13.29 -4.48 -18.64
C SER A 233 -12.42 -4.16 -17.43
N PRO A 234 -12.06 -2.88 -17.19
CA PRO A 234 -11.44 -2.47 -15.93
C PRO A 234 -12.48 -2.42 -14.81
N GLU A 235 -12.26 -3.17 -13.74
CA GLU A 235 -13.04 -3.15 -12.50
C GLU A 235 -12.17 -2.73 -11.30
N SER A 236 -12.79 -2.46 -10.16
CA SER A 236 -12.10 -2.06 -8.93
C SER A 236 -11.11 -3.10 -8.40
N ALA A 237 -11.25 -4.37 -8.79
CA ALA A 237 -10.36 -5.47 -8.40
C ALA A 237 -9.37 -5.88 -9.52
N GLY A 238 -9.28 -5.11 -10.60
CA GLY A 238 -8.45 -5.44 -11.77
C GLY A 238 -9.26 -5.65 -13.04
N PHE A 239 -8.73 -6.39 -14.00
CA PHE A 239 -9.33 -6.54 -15.32
C PHE A 239 -10.08 -7.87 -15.42
N GLN A 240 -11.34 -7.82 -15.86
CA GLN A 240 -12.20 -8.99 -15.99
C GLN A 240 -12.71 -9.21 -17.41
N VAL A 241 -12.82 -10.48 -17.79
CA VAL A 241 -13.48 -10.88 -19.04
C VAL A 241 -14.99 -10.86 -18.84
N MET A 242 -15.69 -10.06 -19.64
CA MET A 242 -17.14 -9.99 -19.66
C MET A 242 -17.67 -10.54 -20.97
N CYS A 243 -18.50 -11.58 -20.90
CA CYS A 243 -19.16 -12.20 -22.04
C CYS A 243 -20.69 -12.09 -21.88
N PRO A 244 -21.31 -10.93 -22.18
CA PRO A 244 -22.74 -10.75 -22.01
C PRO A 244 -23.53 -11.81 -22.81
N THR A 245 -24.51 -12.41 -22.16
CA THR A 245 -25.42 -13.41 -22.75
C THR A 245 -26.49 -12.81 -23.66
N SER A 246 -26.58 -11.48 -23.70
CA SER A 246 -27.50 -10.75 -24.57
C SER A 246 -26.69 -9.94 -25.58
N PRO A 247 -27.11 -9.88 -26.86
CA PRO A 247 -26.46 -9.03 -27.84
C PRO A 247 -26.37 -7.60 -27.29
N PRO A 248 -25.26 -6.88 -27.54
CA PRO A 248 -25.11 -5.53 -27.04
C PRO A 248 -26.32 -4.72 -27.49
N THR A 249 -27.00 -4.08 -26.54
CA THR A 249 -27.94 -3.01 -26.86
C THR A 249 -27.10 -1.94 -27.53
N THR A 250 -27.08 -1.94 -28.86
CA THR A 250 -26.46 -0.90 -29.68
C THR A 250 -27.15 0.39 -29.31
N THR A 251 -26.60 1.11 -28.33
CA THR A 251 -26.97 2.48 -28.07
C THR A 251 -26.29 3.26 -29.17
N THR A 252 -26.96 3.35 -30.31
CA THR A 252 -26.58 4.23 -31.40
C THR A 252 -26.63 5.64 -30.84
N THR A 253 -25.49 6.16 -30.38
CA THR A 253 -25.34 7.58 -30.07
C THR A 253 -25.43 8.30 -31.41
N THR A 254 -26.65 8.71 -31.78
CA THR A 254 -26.88 9.57 -32.93
C THR A 254 -26.24 10.92 -32.62
N THR A 255 -25.01 11.12 -33.09
CA THR A 255 -24.38 12.44 -33.12
C THR A 255 -25.26 13.32 -33.99
N THR A 256 -26.10 14.13 -33.36
CA THR A 256 -26.88 15.15 -34.05
C THR A 256 -25.91 16.21 -34.51
N THR A 257 -25.52 16.15 -35.78
CA THR A 257 -24.73 17.18 -36.44
C THR A 257 -25.61 18.42 -36.58
N THR A 258 -25.51 19.33 -35.61
CA THR A 258 -26.10 20.66 -35.72
C THR A 258 -25.39 21.39 -36.87
N PRO A 259 -26.09 21.88 -37.91
CA PRO A 259 -25.46 22.66 -38.97
C PRO A 259 -24.89 23.95 -38.37
N MET A 260 -23.56 24.08 -38.36
CA MET A 260 -22.92 25.36 -38.07
C MET A 260 -23.29 26.35 -39.19
N THR A 261 -24.03 27.39 -38.81
CA THR A 261 -24.31 28.53 -39.67
C THR A 261 -23.00 29.30 -39.92
N PRO A 262 -22.64 29.64 -41.17
CA PRO A 262 -21.40 30.36 -41.45
C PRO A 262 -21.38 31.73 -40.77
N ALA A 263 -20.36 31.98 -39.96
CA ALA A 263 -20.14 33.28 -39.36
C ALA A 263 -19.76 34.31 -40.44
N ARG A 264 -20.47 35.43 -40.43
CA ARG A 264 -20.29 36.60 -41.29
C ARG A 264 -18.90 37.22 -41.08
N PRO A 265 -18.14 37.55 -42.14
CA PRO A 265 -16.83 38.19 -41.99
C PRO A 265 -17.01 39.61 -41.47
N THR A 266 -16.29 39.95 -40.39
CA THR A 266 -16.17 41.31 -39.88
C THR A 266 -14.89 41.92 -40.46
N THR A 267 -15.07 42.92 -41.32
CA THR A 267 -13.99 43.77 -41.83
C THR A 267 -13.55 44.74 -40.75
N SER A 268 -12.31 44.59 -40.27
CA SER A 268 -11.65 45.60 -39.44
C SER A 268 -10.91 46.58 -40.33
N THR A 269 -11.40 47.81 -40.38
CA THR A 269 -10.72 48.96 -40.99
C THR A 269 -9.77 49.56 -39.94
N THR A 270 -8.47 49.48 -40.20
CA THR A 270 -7.45 50.17 -39.42
C THR A 270 -7.28 51.59 -39.97
N THR A 271 -7.36 52.59 -39.08
CA THR A 271 -6.91 53.98 -39.33
C THR A 271 -5.61 54.18 -38.58
#